data_AF-A0A1W9SVP0-F1
#
_entry.id   AF-A0A1W9SVP0-F1
#
_cell.length_a   1.000
_cell.length_b   1.000
_cell.length_c   1.000
_cell.angle_alpha   90.00
_cell.angle_beta   90.00
_cell.angle_gamma   90.00
#
_symmetry.space_group_name_H-M   'P 1'
#
loop_
_entity.id
_entity.type
_entity.pdbx_description
1 polymer ?
#
loop_
_entity_poly.entity_id
_entity_poly.type
_entity_poly.pdbx_seq_one_letter_code
_entity_poly.pdbx_strand_id
1 'polypeptide(L)'
;MKNYIIKIIAILSLIAIQPMLKAQKVGCMVLKEEISENYEGACKKGLAHGIGVATGIDKYEGKFKKGLPNGKGSYYYSDGATYKGNWHKGLRNGKGEYVFKIEGQDSVVAGYWKNDRFIGKSKNEKGYKITLRRGIEGFSIQRLNETDNRVEIYFERNRMRYIPNGLLLSSSSGYRTSSGNNTVFEDIKYPFSGTIRYSVLNKLGTSMISCELEYTIEKPGKWYIVLRN
;
A
#
# COMPACT_ATOMS: atom_id res chain seq x y z
N MET A 1 -62.30 55.69 50.04
CA MET A 1 -62.87 55.02 48.86
C MET A 1 -61.73 54.54 47.97
N LYS A 2 -61.88 53.34 47.40
CA LYS A 2 -60.88 52.54 46.67
C LYS A 2 -60.26 53.26 45.46
N ASN A 3 -58.98 52.99 45.13
CA ASN A 3 -58.61 52.23 43.93
C ASN A 3 -57.09 51.96 43.82
N TYR A 4 -56.79 50.68 43.57
CA TYR A 4 -55.52 50.13 43.08
C TYR A 4 -55.25 50.55 41.62
N ILE A 5 -53.98 50.59 41.18
CA ILE A 5 -53.47 49.95 39.94
C ILE A 5 -51.92 49.93 39.94
N ILE A 6 -51.40 48.78 39.53
CA ILE A 6 -50.01 48.28 39.47
C ILE A 6 -49.35 48.58 38.10
N LYS A 7 -48.00 48.71 38.03
CA LYS A 7 -47.06 48.27 36.94
C LYS A 7 -45.63 48.85 37.20
N ILE A 8 -44.66 48.16 37.82
CA ILE A 8 -43.61 47.21 37.33
C ILE A 8 -42.67 47.74 36.19
N ILE A 9 -41.35 47.50 36.35
CA ILE A 9 -40.24 47.33 35.34
C ILE A 9 -39.47 48.63 34.96
N ALA A 10 -38.14 48.74 34.92
CA ALA A 10 -36.98 47.90 35.30
C ALA A 10 -35.73 48.80 35.42
N ILE A 11 -34.80 48.36 36.28
CA ILE A 11 -33.44 48.90 36.41
C ILE A 11 -32.63 48.45 35.18
N LEU A 12 -32.22 49.40 34.35
CA LEU A 12 -31.28 49.20 33.25
C LEU A 12 -29.85 49.02 33.80
N SER A 13 -29.45 47.78 34.08
CA SER A 13 -28.04 47.43 34.22
C SER A 13 -27.46 47.13 32.84
N LEU A 14 -26.56 48.01 32.37
CA LEU A 14 -25.70 47.75 31.21
C LEU A 14 -24.78 46.57 31.55
N ILE A 15 -25.17 45.36 31.19
CA ILE A 15 -24.25 44.23 31.10
C ILE A 15 -23.53 44.37 29.75
N ALA A 16 -22.30 44.90 29.78
CA ALA A 16 -21.40 44.82 28.65
C ALA A 16 -21.04 43.34 28.43
N ILE A 17 -21.78 42.67 27.56
CA ILE A 17 -21.42 41.36 27.03
C ILE A 17 -20.22 41.60 26.10
N GLN A 18 -19.01 41.55 26.65
CA GLN A 18 -17.84 41.41 25.80
C GLN A 18 -17.91 40.02 25.16
N PRO A 19 -17.91 39.90 23.82
CA PRO A 19 -17.67 38.62 23.21
C PRO A 19 -16.23 38.22 23.55
N MET A 20 -16.08 37.28 24.48
CA MET A 20 -14.83 36.55 24.60
C MET A 20 -14.65 35.79 23.29
N LEU A 21 -13.88 36.38 22.36
CA LEU A 21 -13.24 35.63 21.30
C LEU A 21 -12.35 34.61 22.00
N LYS A 22 -12.90 33.41 22.25
CA LYS A 22 -12.09 32.24 22.54
C LYS A 22 -11.24 32.04 21.28
N ALA A 23 -9.99 32.47 21.34
CA ALA A 23 -8.98 32.03 20.39
C ALA A 23 -9.01 30.50 20.44
N GLN A 24 -9.59 29.87 19.41
CA GLN A 24 -9.62 28.43 19.29
C GLN A 24 -8.16 28.00 19.30
N LYS A 25 -7.73 27.32 20.37
CA LYS A 25 -6.37 26.81 20.52
C LYS A 25 -6.08 26.04 19.24
N VAL A 26 -5.25 26.60 18.36
CA VAL A 26 -4.94 26.02 17.04
C VAL A 26 -4.03 24.83 17.32
N GLY A 27 -4.63 23.74 17.79
CA GLY A 27 -3.99 22.46 17.99
C GLY A 27 -3.46 21.98 16.65
N CYS A 28 -2.31 21.33 16.68
CA CYS A 28 -1.70 20.80 15.48
C CYS A 28 -2.54 19.65 14.95
N MET A 29 -3.08 19.80 13.74
CA MET A 29 -4.02 18.85 13.19
C MET A 29 -3.31 17.55 12.78
N VAL A 30 -3.91 16.45 13.23
CA VAL A 30 -3.63 15.10 12.76
C VAL A 30 -4.74 14.70 11.79
N LEU A 31 -4.37 14.23 10.61
CA LEU A 31 -5.30 13.96 9.49
C LEU A 31 -5.74 12.49 9.41
N LYS A 32 -5.27 11.64 10.33
CA LYS A 32 -5.75 10.28 10.46
C LYS A 32 -6.81 10.30 11.56
N GLU A 33 -8.07 10.14 11.16
CA GLU A 33 -9.26 10.40 11.98
C GLU A 33 -9.23 9.63 13.30
N GLU A 34 -8.81 8.36 13.27
CA GLU A 34 -8.83 7.45 14.42
C GLU A 34 -7.87 7.88 15.54
N ILE A 35 -6.89 8.75 15.24
CA ILE A 35 -5.90 9.27 16.19
C ILE A 35 -5.95 10.80 16.30
N SER A 36 -7.05 11.44 15.86
CA SER A 36 -7.08 12.89 15.64
C SER A 36 -7.50 13.76 16.83
N GLU A 37 -7.93 13.15 17.95
CA GLU A 37 -8.51 13.89 19.07
C GLU A 37 -7.49 14.74 19.82
N ASN A 38 -6.33 14.17 20.14
CA ASN A 38 -5.25 14.89 20.83
C ASN A 38 -3.90 14.61 20.16
N TYR A 39 -3.04 15.62 20.14
CA TYR A 39 -1.69 15.52 19.60
C TYR A 39 -0.68 16.29 20.45
N GLU A 40 0.41 15.60 20.79
CA GLU A 40 1.57 16.17 21.45
C GLU A 40 2.80 15.92 20.59
N GLY A 41 3.43 16.98 20.11
CA GLY A 41 4.63 16.85 19.31
C GLY A 41 4.93 18.08 18.47
N ALA A 42 5.90 17.93 17.57
CA ALA A 42 6.29 19.03 16.71
C ALA A 42 5.19 19.38 15.69
N CYS A 43 5.14 20.66 15.34
CA CYS A 43 4.07 21.23 14.54
C CYS A 43 4.65 22.04 13.41
N LYS A 44 4.12 21.86 12.19
CA LYS A 44 4.55 22.64 11.04
C LYS A 44 3.36 23.02 10.17
N LYS A 45 3.12 24.33 10.04
CA LYS A 45 1.99 24.90 9.27
C LYS A 45 0.63 24.35 9.75
N GLY A 46 0.43 24.31 11.06
CA GLY A 46 -0.82 23.82 11.67
C GLY A 46 -1.04 22.30 11.59
N LEU A 47 -0.08 21.53 11.07
CA LEU A 47 -0.17 20.08 10.94
C LEU A 47 0.89 19.38 11.80
N ALA A 48 0.54 18.22 12.35
CA ALA A 48 1.48 17.34 13.03
C ALA A 48 2.71 17.03 12.14
N HIS A 49 3.90 17.13 12.72
CA HIS A 49 5.17 17.00 11.99
C HIS A 49 6.31 16.56 12.92
N GLY A 50 7.27 15.77 12.43
CA GLY A 50 8.37 15.32 13.29
C GLY A 50 7.90 14.26 14.29
N ILE A 51 8.57 14.11 15.43
CA ILE A 51 8.18 13.12 16.44
C ILE A 51 6.99 13.65 17.25
N GLY A 52 6.01 12.80 17.50
CA GLY A 52 4.88 13.10 18.38
C GLY A 52 4.06 11.88 18.72
N VAL A 53 3.07 12.10 19.58
CA VAL A 53 2.07 11.14 20.03
C VAL A 53 0.71 11.70 19.66
N ALA A 54 -0.12 10.89 19.02
CA ALA A 54 -1.51 11.22 18.70
C ALA A 54 -2.43 10.16 19.31
N THR A 55 -3.54 10.59 19.88
CA THR A 55 -4.52 9.71 20.53
C THR A 55 -5.93 10.08 20.05
N GLY A 56 -6.78 9.07 19.92
CA GLY A 56 -8.22 9.17 19.72
C GLY A 56 -8.84 7.82 20.07
N ILE A 57 -9.62 7.25 19.15
CA ILE A 57 -10.05 5.85 19.20
C ILE A 57 -8.84 4.90 19.26
N ASP A 58 -7.83 5.20 18.45
CA ASP A 58 -6.55 4.51 18.42
C ASP A 58 -5.44 5.41 18.99
N LYS A 59 -4.22 4.88 19.08
CA LYS A 59 -3.03 5.66 19.45
C LYS A 59 -1.89 5.44 18.48
N TYR A 60 -1.15 6.50 18.16
CA TYR A 60 0.09 6.41 17.39
C TYR A 60 1.22 7.19 18.07
N GLU A 61 2.38 6.57 18.13
CA GLU A 61 3.62 7.14 18.63
C GLU A 61 4.69 7.04 17.55
N GLY A 62 5.20 8.18 17.09
CA GLY A 62 6.29 8.16 16.11
C GLY A 62 6.38 9.40 15.26
N LYS A 63 6.93 9.22 14.06
CA LYS A 63 7.16 10.35 13.15
C LYS A 63 5.90 10.67 12.36
N PHE A 64 5.65 11.97 12.19
CA PHE A 64 4.59 12.58 11.40
C PHE A 64 5.18 13.41 10.26
N LYS A 65 4.42 13.51 9.17
CA LYS A 65 4.69 14.46 8.07
C LYS A 65 3.38 14.89 7.45
N LYS A 66 3.10 16.20 7.47
CA LYS A 66 1.87 16.80 6.92
C LYS A 66 0.62 16.18 7.56
N GLY A 67 0.60 16.07 8.89
CA GLY A 67 -0.56 15.60 9.65
C GLY A 67 -0.75 14.08 9.67
N LEU A 68 0.07 13.30 8.97
CA LEU A 68 -0.09 11.84 8.88
C LEU A 68 1.14 11.09 9.45
N PRO A 69 0.95 9.88 10.01
CA PRO A 69 2.04 8.95 10.30
C PRO A 69 2.99 8.77 9.10
N ASN A 70 4.29 8.97 9.33
CA ASN A 70 5.31 8.92 8.28
C ASN A 70 6.71 8.66 8.83
N GLY A 71 7.37 7.59 8.41
CA GLY A 71 8.63 7.12 8.98
C GLY A 71 8.40 6.03 10.02
N LYS A 72 9.28 5.90 11.01
CA LYS A 72 9.15 4.87 12.06
C LYS A 72 8.09 5.29 13.09
N GLY A 73 7.26 4.34 13.52
CA GLY A 73 6.29 4.53 14.59
C GLY A 73 5.57 3.25 15.00
N SER A 74 4.91 3.33 16.16
CA SER A 74 4.06 2.30 16.73
C SER A 74 2.61 2.78 16.70
N TYR A 75 1.70 1.91 16.30
CA TYR A 75 0.27 2.15 16.28
C TYR A 75 -0.42 1.11 17.15
N TYR A 76 -1.33 1.56 18.00
CA TYR A 76 -2.08 0.76 18.95
C TYR A 76 -3.54 0.90 18.57
N TYR A 77 -4.12 -0.19 18.11
CA TYR A 77 -5.50 -0.26 17.69
C TYR A 77 -6.41 -0.45 18.91
N SER A 78 -7.62 0.11 18.84
CA SER A 78 -8.67 -0.04 19.85
C SER A 78 -9.06 -1.49 20.16
N ASP A 79 -8.86 -2.41 19.21
CA ASP A 79 -9.08 -3.86 19.38
C ASP A 79 -7.94 -4.57 20.14
N GLY A 80 -6.90 -3.83 20.55
CA GLY A 80 -5.72 -4.34 21.24
C GLY A 80 -4.61 -4.83 20.31
N ALA A 81 -4.81 -4.83 18.99
CA ALA A 81 -3.73 -5.11 18.06
C ALA A 81 -2.69 -3.98 18.07
N THR A 82 -1.47 -4.28 17.65
CA THR A 82 -0.41 -3.28 17.51
C THR A 82 0.35 -3.45 16.21
N TYR A 83 0.83 -2.34 15.65
CA TYR A 83 1.78 -2.34 14.55
C TYR A 83 3.00 -1.50 14.90
N LYS A 84 4.20 -2.09 14.81
CA LYS A 84 5.48 -1.37 14.96
C LYS A 84 6.27 -1.47 13.66
N GLY A 85 6.48 -0.36 12.97
CA GLY A 85 7.13 -0.41 11.66
C GLY A 85 7.31 0.94 10.99
N ASN A 86 7.47 0.91 9.67
CA ASN A 86 7.51 2.14 8.88
C ASN A 86 6.12 2.50 8.36
N TRP A 87 5.93 3.79 8.17
CA TRP A 87 4.69 4.42 7.77
C TRP A 87 4.96 5.34 6.58
N HIS A 88 4.02 5.40 5.65
CA HIS A 88 4.06 6.35 4.57
C HIS A 88 2.66 6.90 4.30
N LYS A 89 2.48 8.19 4.57
CA LYS A 89 1.20 8.90 4.39
C LYS A 89 0.04 8.20 5.13
N GLY A 90 0.27 7.81 6.39
CA GLY A 90 -0.76 7.18 7.22
C GLY A 90 -0.94 5.68 7.02
N LEU A 91 -0.25 5.06 6.05
CA LEU A 91 -0.38 3.62 5.77
C LEU A 91 0.90 2.87 6.19
N ARG A 92 0.75 1.63 6.68
CA ARG A 92 1.88 0.73 6.97
C ARG A 92 2.68 0.49 5.69
N ASN A 93 4.00 0.63 5.79
CA ASN A 93 4.90 0.55 4.66
C ASN A 93 6.28 0.03 5.09
N GLY A 94 7.03 -0.61 4.20
CA GLY A 94 8.37 -1.13 4.53
C GLY A 94 8.33 -2.19 5.64
N LYS A 95 9.44 -2.33 6.38
CA LYS A 95 9.55 -3.35 7.43
C LYS A 95 8.68 -2.99 8.64
N GLY A 96 7.96 -3.97 9.18
CA GLY A 96 7.17 -3.82 10.40
C GLY A 96 6.63 -5.15 10.92
N GLU A 97 6.13 -5.10 12.14
CA GLU A 97 5.56 -6.22 12.89
C GLU A 97 4.14 -5.84 13.31
N TYR A 98 3.19 -6.72 13.03
CA TYR A 98 1.79 -6.60 13.44
C TYR A 98 1.48 -7.71 14.44
N VAL A 99 1.02 -7.34 15.63
CA VAL A 99 0.61 -8.26 16.69
C VAL A 99 -0.90 -8.13 16.89
N PHE A 100 -1.61 -9.25 16.89
CA PHE A 100 -3.07 -9.31 17.06
C PHE A 100 -3.44 -10.60 17.77
N LYS A 101 -4.68 -10.72 18.26
CA LYS A 101 -5.12 -11.92 18.97
C LYS A 101 -5.93 -12.86 18.07
N ILE A 102 -5.65 -14.16 18.15
CA ILE A 102 -6.50 -15.24 17.63
C ILE A 102 -6.87 -16.11 18.82
N GLU A 103 -8.17 -16.26 19.11
CA GLU A 103 -8.65 -17.06 20.26
C GLU A 103 -7.99 -16.68 21.60
N GLY A 104 -7.73 -15.38 21.80
CA GLY A 104 -7.08 -14.84 22.99
C GLY A 104 -5.55 -14.95 23.00
N GLN A 105 -4.95 -15.69 22.08
CA GLN A 105 -3.50 -15.88 21.96
C GLN A 105 -2.87 -14.86 21.00
N ASP A 106 -1.68 -14.37 21.35
CA ASP A 106 -0.96 -13.42 20.51
C ASP A 106 -0.43 -14.10 19.24
N SER A 107 -0.76 -13.50 18.11
CA SER A 107 -0.30 -13.86 16.78
C SER A 107 0.53 -12.73 16.19
N VAL A 108 1.68 -13.07 15.61
CA VAL A 108 2.66 -12.08 15.13
C VAL A 108 2.89 -12.25 13.62
N VAL A 109 2.74 -11.14 12.89
CA VAL A 109 3.06 -11.04 11.45
C VAL A 109 4.18 -10.02 11.26
N ALA A 110 5.40 -10.52 11.15
CA ALA A 110 6.60 -9.72 10.91
C ALA A 110 7.05 -9.80 9.44
N GLY A 111 7.29 -8.66 8.81
CA GLY A 111 7.77 -8.60 7.44
C GLY A 111 7.67 -7.22 6.80
N TYR A 112 7.40 -7.18 5.51
CA TYR A 112 7.31 -6.00 4.67
C TYR A 112 5.88 -5.71 4.30
N TRP A 113 5.52 -4.43 4.37
CA TRP A 113 4.19 -3.91 4.14
C TRP A 113 4.24 -2.89 2.99
N LYS A 114 3.16 -2.78 2.22
CA LYS A 114 3.01 -1.73 1.22
C LYS A 114 1.57 -1.29 1.16
N ASN A 115 1.32 -0.06 1.59
CA ASN A 115 -0.01 0.55 1.62
C ASN A 115 -0.99 -0.35 2.40
N ASP A 116 -0.64 -0.67 3.65
CA ASP A 116 -1.38 -1.57 4.56
C ASP A 116 -1.49 -3.05 4.17
N ARG A 117 -1.01 -3.44 2.99
CA ARG A 117 -0.96 -4.84 2.60
C ARG A 117 0.35 -5.50 3.04
N PHE A 118 0.26 -6.64 3.73
CA PHE A 118 1.41 -7.50 4.01
C PHE A 118 1.94 -8.12 2.70
N ILE A 119 3.26 -8.01 2.48
CA ILE A 119 3.93 -8.46 1.24
C ILE A 119 4.78 -9.71 1.49
N GLY A 120 5.19 -9.99 2.73
CA GLY A 120 6.03 -11.13 3.10
C GLY A 120 7.17 -10.76 4.04
N LYS A 121 7.91 -11.73 4.55
CA LYS A 121 9.07 -11.61 5.46
C LYS A 121 10.24 -10.82 4.85
N SER A 122 10.33 -10.72 3.53
CA SER A 122 11.41 -10.00 2.81
C SER A 122 10.86 -9.00 1.78
N LYS A 123 11.60 -7.91 1.52
CA LYS A 123 11.26 -6.90 0.50
C LYS A 123 11.08 -7.51 -0.90
N ASN A 124 11.75 -8.64 -1.11
CA ASN A 124 11.83 -9.39 -2.37
C ASN A 124 11.17 -10.77 -2.27
N GLU A 125 10.37 -11.06 -1.23
CA GLU A 125 9.74 -12.37 -1.06
C GLU A 125 8.59 -12.66 -2.05
N LYS A 126 8.62 -12.01 -3.21
CA LYS A 126 7.71 -12.27 -4.31
C LYS A 126 7.92 -13.65 -4.91
N GLY A 127 8.96 -14.40 -4.48
CA GLY A 127 9.32 -15.72 -5.00
C GLY A 127 9.89 -15.69 -6.41
N TYR A 128 10.25 -14.51 -6.91
CA TYR A 128 10.93 -14.32 -8.18
C TYR A 128 11.85 -13.09 -8.15
N LYS A 129 12.83 -13.09 -9.05
CA LYS A 129 13.78 -12.00 -9.34
C LYS A 129 13.70 -11.64 -10.83
N ILE A 130 13.88 -10.35 -11.13
CA ILE A 130 14.05 -9.86 -12.51
C ILE A 130 15.50 -9.40 -12.64
N THR A 131 16.24 -9.96 -13.59
CA THR A 131 17.65 -9.60 -13.84
C THR A 131 17.78 -8.60 -14.99
N LEU A 132 16.90 -8.68 -15.98
CA LEU A 132 16.86 -7.76 -17.12
C LEU A 132 15.42 -7.39 -17.48
N ARG A 133 15.21 -6.11 -17.79
CA ARG A 133 13.99 -5.59 -18.42
C ARG A 133 14.36 -4.51 -19.43
N ARG A 134 14.07 -4.74 -20.70
CA ARG A 134 14.31 -3.79 -21.80
C ARG A 134 13.08 -3.69 -22.69
N GLY A 135 12.67 -2.47 -23.05
CA GLY A 135 11.61 -2.24 -24.04
C GLY A 135 10.19 -2.64 -23.64
N ILE A 136 9.95 -3.05 -22.38
CA ILE A 136 8.64 -3.53 -21.90
C ILE A 136 7.94 -2.41 -21.13
N GLU A 137 6.74 -1.99 -21.55
CA GLU A 137 5.97 -0.92 -20.88
C GLU A 137 5.45 -1.34 -19.51
N GLY A 138 4.92 -2.56 -19.41
CA GLY A 138 4.42 -3.10 -18.15
C GLY A 138 4.54 -4.62 -18.08
N PHE A 139 4.67 -5.16 -16.86
CA PHE A 139 4.59 -6.60 -16.64
C PHE A 139 4.03 -6.90 -15.25
N SER A 140 3.53 -8.12 -15.09
CA SER A 140 3.17 -8.68 -13.78
C SER A 140 3.56 -10.14 -13.71
N ILE A 141 4.21 -10.53 -12.61
CA ILE A 141 4.47 -11.93 -12.26
C ILE A 141 3.71 -12.26 -10.98
N GLN A 142 2.88 -13.31 -11.02
CA GLN A 142 2.01 -13.71 -9.92
C GLN A 142 2.08 -15.22 -9.69
N ARG A 143 2.24 -15.63 -8.44
CA ARG A 143 2.07 -17.03 -8.01
C ARG A 143 0.58 -17.24 -7.74
N LEU A 144 -0.05 -18.17 -8.43
CA LEU A 144 -1.48 -18.45 -8.29
C LEU A 144 -1.78 -19.47 -7.20
N ASN A 145 -0.94 -20.49 -7.10
CA ASN A 145 -1.05 -21.53 -6.08
C ASN A 145 0.34 -22.13 -5.82
N GLU A 146 0.40 -23.04 -4.85
CA GLU A 146 1.63 -23.71 -4.44
C GLU A 146 1.77 -25.12 -5.04
N THR A 147 0.70 -25.63 -5.64
CA THR A 147 0.64 -26.89 -6.37
C THR A 147 0.90 -26.62 -7.86
N ASP A 148 1.05 -27.63 -8.70
CA ASP A 148 1.13 -27.43 -10.16
C ASP A 148 2.33 -26.57 -10.65
N ASN A 149 3.53 -27.17 -10.62
CA ASN A 149 4.79 -26.53 -11.01
C ASN A 149 4.84 -26.21 -12.52
N ARG A 150 4.32 -25.02 -12.89
CA ARG A 150 4.36 -24.51 -14.27
C ARG A 150 4.45 -22.99 -14.33
N VAL A 151 4.95 -22.48 -15.44
CA VAL A 151 4.92 -21.04 -15.76
C VAL A 151 4.11 -20.80 -17.01
N GLU A 152 3.11 -19.93 -16.93
CA GLU A 152 2.30 -19.51 -18.07
C GLU A 152 2.61 -18.06 -18.44
N ILE A 153 2.90 -17.84 -19.72
CA ILE A 153 3.32 -16.56 -20.26
C ILE A 153 2.25 -16.03 -21.21
N TYR A 154 1.85 -14.79 -20.97
CA TYR A 154 0.81 -14.09 -21.69
C TYR A 154 1.30 -12.73 -22.17
N PHE A 155 0.86 -12.33 -23.36
CA PHE A 155 1.05 -10.98 -23.89
C PHE A 155 -0.30 -10.30 -24.03
N GLU A 156 -0.41 -9.08 -23.52
CA GLU A 156 -1.66 -8.33 -23.46
C GLU A 156 -1.46 -6.93 -24.05
N ARG A 157 -2.33 -6.54 -24.99
CA ARG A 157 -2.40 -5.20 -25.56
C ARG A 157 -3.86 -4.77 -25.60
N ASN A 158 -4.19 -3.59 -25.09
CA ASN A 158 -5.57 -3.10 -24.97
C ASN A 158 -6.51 -4.13 -24.30
N ARG A 159 -6.04 -4.81 -23.24
CA ARG A 159 -6.75 -5.89 -22.52
C ARG A 159 -7.05 -7.16 -23.35
N MET A 160 -6.52 -7.26 -24.57
CA MET A 160 -6.65 -8.43 -25.44
C MET A 160 -5.35 -9.24 -25.46
N ARG A 161 -5.47 -10.58 -25.44
CA ARG A 161 -4.32 -11.48 -25.57
C ARG A 161 -3.87 -11.55 -27.03
N TYR A 162 -2.56 -11.58 -27.25
CA TYR A 162 -1.97 -11.71 -28.59
C TYR A 162 -0.65 -12.49 -28.53
N ILE A 163 -0.11 -12.83 -29.70
CA ILE A 163 1.24 -13.39 -29.85
C ILE A 163 2.10 -12.30 -30.50
N PRO A 164 3.21 -11.87 -29.86
CA PRO A 164 4.05 -10.82 -30.42
C PRO A 164 4.94 -11.34 -31.55
N ASN A 165 5.47 -10.41 -32.35
CA ASN A 165 6.36 -10.74 -33.45
C ASN A 165 7.73 -11.20 -32.92
N GLY A 166 8.29 -12.23 -33.55
CA GLY A 166 9.63 -12.73 -33.22
C GLY A 166 9.76 -13.25 -31.78
N LEU A 167 8.72 -13.89 -31.25
CA LEU A 167 8.73 -14.45 -29.91
C LEU A 167 9.78 -15.57 -29.79
N LEU A 168 10.80 -15.32 -28.98
CA LEU A 168 11.83 -16.27 -28.60
C LEU A 168 11.79 -16.47 -27.08
N LEU A 169 11.75 -17.72 -26.67
CA LEU A 169 11.65 -18.13 -25.27
C LEU A 169 12.74 -19.14 -24.96
N SER A 170 13.42 -18.96 -23.83
CA SER A 170 14.32 -19.97 -23.27
C SER A 170 14.00 -20.20 -21.80
N SER A 171 14.28 -21.42 -21.32
CA SER A 171 14.10 -21.81 -19.93
C SER A 171 15.30 -22.62 -19.44
N SER A 172 15.54 -22.59 -18.12
CA SER A 172 16.61 -23.39 -17.48
C SER A 172 16.23 -24.86 -17.30
N SER A 173 14.94 -25.20 -17.35
CA SER A 173 14.40 -26.56 -17.20
C SER A 173 12.98 -26.64 -17.76
N GLY A 174 12.36 -27.81 -17.65
CA GLY A 174 11.03 -28.09 -18.16
C GLY A 174 10.96 -28.11 -19.67
N TYR A 175 9.76 -28.34 -20.19
CA TYR A 175 9.48 -28.32 -21.62
C TYR A 175 8.34 -27.35 -21.92
N ARG A 176 8.39 -26.78 -23.13
CA ARG A 176 7.40 -25.82 -23.60
C ARG A 176 6.21 -26.54 -24.22
N THR A 177 5.01 -26.22 -23.76
CA THR A 177 3.74 -26.57 -24.40
C THR A 177 3.01 -25.30 -24.86
N SER A 178 2.16 -25.44 -25.87
CA SER A 178 1.29 -24.36 -26.35
C SER A 178 -0.16 -24.76 -26.14
N SER A 179 -0.93 -23.91 -25.47
CA SER A 179 -2.37 -24.09 -25.27
C SER A 179 -3.10 -22.83 -25.72
N GLY A 180 -3.64 -22.86 -26.95
CA GLY A 180 -4.17 -21.69 -27.63
C GLY A 180 -3.10 -20.61 -27.84
N ASN A 181 -3.40 -19.37 -27.45
CA ASN A 181 -2.47 -18.23 -27.52
C ASN A 181 -1.49 -18.15 -26.33
N ASN A 182 -1.45 -19.16 -25.47
CA ASN A 182 -0.66 -19.15 -24.25
C ASN A 182 0.58 -20.02 -24.43
N THR A 183 1.72 -19.54 -23.93
CA THR A 183 2.91 -20.40 -23.80
C THR A 183 3.01 -20.88 -22.36
N VAL A 184 3.21 -22.18 -22.19
CA VAL A 184 3.34 -22.82 -20.88
C VAL A 184 4.67 -23.56 -20.81
N PHE A 185 5.36 -23.45 -19.69
CA PHE A 185 6.48 -24.31 -19.31
C PHE A 185 6.01 -25.28 -18.24
N GLU A 186 6.09 -26.58 -18.53
CA GLU A 186 5.69 -27.67 -17.63
C GLU A 186 6.92 -28.45 -17.15
N ASP A 187 6.75 -29.20 -16.06
CA ASP A 187 7.80 -30.01 -15.43
C ASP A 187 9.08 -29.23 -15.11
N ILE A 188 8.90 -28.02 -14.58
CA ILE A 188 9.99 -27.10 -14.27
C ILE A 188 10.65 -27.43 -12.94
N LYS A 189 11.97 -27.19 -12.86
CA LYS A 189 12.78 -27.32 -11.64
C LYS A 189 13.11 -25.95 -11.08
N TYR A 190 13.08 -25.83 -9.76
CA TYR A 190 13.38 -24.58 -9.06
C TYR A 190 14.84 -24.57 -8.55
N PRO A 191 15.56 -23.44 -8.67
CA PRO A 191 15.11 -22.17 -9.27
C PRO A 191 14.93 -22.27 -10.80
N PHE A 192 13.79 -21.78 -11.28
CA PHE A 192 13.45 -21.78 -12.70
C PHE A 192 13.76 -20.42 -13.30
N SER A 193 14.66 -20.36 -14.27
CA SER A 193 14.99 -19.11 -14.97
C SER A 193 14.50 -19.14 -16.41
N GLY A 194 14.08 -17.99 -16.93
CA GLY A 194 13.62 -17.87 -18.31
C GLY A 194 13.97 -16.54 -18.93
N THR A 195 14.13 -16.55 -20.25
CA THR A 195 14.31 -15.34 -21.08
C THR A 195 13.16 -15.23 -22.06
N ILE A 196 12.57 -14.04 -22.14
CA ILE A 196 11.50 -13.71 -23.09
C ILE A 196 11.97 -12.57 -23.98
N ARG A 197 12.11 -12.84 -25.27
CA ARG A 197 12.46 -11.85 -26.29
C ARG A 197 11.37 -11.78 -27.34
N TYR A 198 10.99 -10.58 -27.74
CA TYR A 198 9.98 -10.34 -28.75
C TYR A 198 10.08 -8.91 -29.27
N SER A 199 9.31 -8.58 -30.30
CA SER A 199 9.22 -7.23 -30.84
C SER A 199 7.77 -6.77 -30.94
N VAL A 200 7.53 -5.49 -30.64
CA VAL A 200 6.22 -4.83 -30.75
C VAL A 200 6.35 -3.51 -31.51
N LEU A 201 5.28 -3.07 -32.16
CA LEU A 201 5.25 -1.73 -32.72
C LEU A 201 5.31 -0.68 -31.60
N ASN A 202 6.01 0.41 -31.86
CA ASN A 202 5.94 1.59 -31.01
C ASN A 202 4.51 2.17 -30.97
N LYS A 203 4.25 3.12 -30.06
CA LYS A 203 2.92 3.75 -29.91
C LYS A 203 2.39 4.44 -31.17
N LEU A 204 3.28 4.82 -32.09
CA LEU A 204 2.94 5.49 -33.35
C LEU A 204 2.74 4.49 -34.50
N GLY A 205 3.00 3.19 -34.30
CA GLY A 205 2.94 2.17 -35.34
C GLY A 205 4.04 2.25 -36.40
N THR A 206 5.09 3.06 -36.18
CA THR A 206 6.07 3.40 -37.24
C THR A 206 7.33 2.55 -37.22
N SER A 207 7.69 1.97 -36.07
CA SER A 207 8.89 1.14 -35.94
C SER A 207 8.71 0.05 -34.89
N MET A 208 9.50 -1.02 -35.03
CA MET A 208 9.54 -2.13 -34.10
C MET A 208 10.49 -1.82 -32.92
N ILE A 209 10.03 -2.07 -31.70
CA ILE A 209 10.80 -2.02 -30.46
C ILE A 209 11.13 -3.44 -30.04
N SER A 210 12.42 -3.71 -29.75
CA SER A 210 12.86 -4.97 -29.17
C SER A 210 12.62 -4.99 -27.66
N CYS A 211 11.92 -6.03 -27.20
CA CYS A 211 11.58 -6.26 -25.80
C CYS A 211 12.34 -7.47 -25.26
N GLU A 212 12.80 -7.38 -24.01
CA GLU A 212 13.49 -8.47 -23.32
C GLU A 212 13.19 -8.48 -21.83
N LEU A 213 12.81 -9.65 -21.30
CA LEU A 213 12.67 -9.92 -19.87
C LEU A 213 13.51 -11.16 -19.51
N GLU A 214 14.37 -11.02 -18.51
CA GLU A 214 15.02 -12.15 -17.85
C GLU A 214 14.54 -12.24 -16.39
N TYR A 215 14.17 -13.44 -15.98
CA TYR A 215 13.63 -13.68 -14.66
C TYR A 215 14.08 -15.02 -14.08
N THR A 216 14.02 -15.12 -12.75
CA THR A 216 14.19 -16.35 -11.99
C THR A 216 13.02 -16.48 -11.01
N ILE A 217 12.33 -17.62 -11.02
CA ILE A 217 11.34 -18.01 -10.03
C ILE A 217 12.00 -18.96 -9.03
N GLU A 218 11.89 -18.63 -7.76
CA GLU A 218 12.60 -19.29 -6.65
C GLU A 218 11.70 -20.24 -5.86
N LYS A 219 10.37 -20.08 -5.95
CA LYS A 219 9.41 -20.88 -5.18
C LYS A 219 8.54 -21.78 -6.08
N PRO A 220 8.28 -23.05 -5.69
CA PRO A 220 7.36 -23.95 -6.38
C PRO A 220 5.96 -23.39 -6.64
N GLY A 221 5.19 -23.99 -7.55
CA GLY A 221 3.78 -23.65 -7.80
C GLY A 221 3.49 -23.14 -9.21
N LYS A 222 2.23 -22.72 -9.44
CA LYS A 222 1.79 -22.15 -10.71
C LYS A 222 2.05 -20.66 -10.79
N TRP A 223 2.75 -20.22 -11.83
CA TRP A 223 3.12 -18.82 -12.02
C TRP A 223 2.60 -18.24 -13.32
N TYR A 224 2.06 -17.03 -13.27
CA TYR A 224 1.68 -16.26 -14.44
C TYR A 224 2.65 -15.12 -14.66
N ILE A 225 3.12 -14.98 -15.90
CA ILE A 225 3.88 -13.84 -16.37
C ILE A 225 3.06 -13.16 -17.46
N VAL A 226 2.62 -11.92 -17.20
CA VAL A 226 1.87 -11.12 -18.18
C VAL A 226 2.72 -9.94 -18.60
N LEU A 227 3.00 -9.84 -19.90
CA LEU A 227 3.75 -8.77 -20.54
C LEU A 227 2.79 -7.82 -21.26
N ARG A 228 2.94 -6.51 -21.04
CA ARG A 228 2.07 -5.46 -21.58
C ARG A 228 2.89 -4.46 -22.38
N ASN A 229 2.45 -4.20 -23.61
CA ASN A 229 2.89 -3.11 -24.49
C ASN A 229 1.71 -2.63 -25.32
#